data_AF-A0A4Q1ATG0-F1
#
_entry.id   AF-A0A4Q1ATG0-F1
#
_cell.length_a   1.000
_cell.length_b   1.000
_cell.length_c   1.000
_cell.angle_alpha   90.00
_cell.angle_beta   90.00
_cell.angle_gamma   90.00
#
_symmetry.space_group_name_H-M   'P 1'
#
loop_
_entity.id
_entity.type
_entity.pdbx_description
1 polymer ?
#
loop_
_entity_poly.entity_id
_entity_poly.type
_entity_poly.pdbx_seq_one_letter_code
_entity_poly.pdbx_strand_id
1 'polypeptide(L)'
;MFKIIIFLGISMNLLFASIESEVEQERFIRKNSILVDTFTNLVWEDYKNWQDYKKSKKNTVYDPGEDWYNSKRYCNDLKLHGKNNWRLPSTQEALYLDKYVKNKFSYITFGYPGYWSSEQVDKSTAKVYYLFSKPLKKLEINIRDKEIVRRIRCVSGPSYTSYDEIKKVIDKNREEAINKKLNDYYTKLQKEDSIKEYESFLKKYPKTSINEKIEKRLKELYSNEIKKLKKENTIIVYEDFLKNNPNSFIKDDITKEIYKLVKEEDNIAGYEWYVNKYSKSSNAKQAIEQIHKLAFEEAKDIDTISSYNTFIFSYPLSKEVKQANKKANELEREEYTSLGLLSFIGTNEKLDRKARALLIKAKQIERYPLDNNINHSSSMGYKIVANRMYELLQEEFTESEATLRHLESQEFKDFVKDFRYVMKNIQRTLNQTNNYIKKVVSISKRGFEDAKADRKMAAYYTKQHRDWEKFMHFRDKGYN
;
A
#
# COMPACT_ATOMS: atom_id res chain seq x y z
N MET A 1 35.67 5.57 -17.86
CA MET A 1 36.23 6.19 -16.64
C MET A 1 35.08 6.47 -15.68
N PHE A 2 35.08 5.71 -14.60
CA PHE A 2 34.19 5.65 -13.43
C PHE A 2 33.25 6.83 -13.13
N LYS A 3 31.95 6.55 -13.02
CA LYS A 3 31.12 7.04 -11.89
C LYS A 3 30.28 5.87 -11.39
N ILE A 4 30.75 5.27 -10.30
CA ILE A 4 30.06 4.24 -9.53
C ILE A 4 28.84 4.91 -8.87
N ILE A 5 27.66 4.41 -9.18
CA ILE A 5 26.46 4.62 -8.38
C ILE A 5 26.58 3.65 -7.20
N ILE A 6 27.10 4.11 -6.07
CA ILE A 6 26.96 3.40 -4.80
C ILE A 6 25.54 3.68 -4.32
N PHE A 7 24.62 2.76 -4.66
CA PHE A 7 23.37 2.61 -3.92
C PHE A 7 23.75 2.12 -2.51
N LEU A 8 24.01 3.05 -1.59
CA LEU A 8 23.96 2.75 -0.16
C LEU A 8 22.49 2.45 0.16
N GLY A 9 22.14 1.17 0.08
CA GLY A 9 20.97 0.62 0.73
C GLY A 9 21.11 0.78 2.24
N ILE A 10 20.87 1.99 2.74
CA ILE A 10 20.33 2.15 4.08
C ILE A 10 18.91 1.63 3.97
N SER A 11 18.76 0.34 4.23
CA SER A 11 17.47 -0.24 4.49
C SER A 11 16.80 0.64 5.53
N MET A 12 15.65 1.16 5.11
CA MET A 12 14.69 1.87 5.90
C MET A 12 14.13 0.91 6.95
N ASN A 13 14.97 0.50 7.90
CA ASN A 13 14.55 0.10 9.22
C ASN A 13 14.12 1.39 9.92
N LEU A 14 12.96 1.92 9.50
CA LEU A 14 12.03 2.42 10.50
C LEU A 14 11.90 1.25 11.48
N LEU A 15 12.63 1.36 12.60
CA LEU A 15 12.55 0.48 13.74
C LEU A 15 11.06 0.40 14.10
N PHE A 16 10.38 -0.61 13.57
CA PHE A 16 9.09 -1.01 14.13
C PHE A 16 9.42 -1.37 15.57
N ALA A 17 8.97 -0.54 16.50
CA ALA A 17 9.11 -0.81 17.93
C ALA A 17 8.39 -2.15 18.17
N SER A 18 9.15 -3.23 18.35
CA SER A 18 8.58 -4.53 18.64
C SER A 18 8.25 -4.62 20.13
N ILE A 19 7.27 -5.44 20.49
CA ILE A 19 6.91 -5.62 21.89
C ILE A 19 8.10 -6.17 22.70
N GLU A 20 8.92 -7.02 22.07
CA GLU A 20 10.16 -7.55 22.64
C GLU A 20 11.16 -6.43 22.94
N SER A 21 11.32 -5.47 22.02
CA SER A 21 12.22 -4.34 22.24
C SER A 21 11.79 -3.49 23.42
N GLU A 22 10.49 -3.25 23.61
CA GLU A 22 10.01 -2.47 24.75
C GLU A 22 10.18 -3.22 26.07
N VAL A 23 9.90 -4.53 26.08
CA VAL A 23 10.14 -5.41 27.24
C VAL A 23 11.64 -5.43 27.61
N GLU A 24 12.54 -5.50 26.64
CA GLU A 24 13.99 -5.45 26.89
C GLU A 24 14.48 -4.10 27.41
N GLN A 25 13.80 -3.00 27.07
CA GLN A 25 14.11 -1.68 27.62
C GLN A 25 13.69 -1.56 29.09
N GLU A 26 12.57 -2.17 29.46
CA GLU A 26 12.01 -2.16 30.83
C GLU A 26 12.67 -3.17 31.77
N ARG A 27 13.42 -4.14 31.22
CA ARG A 27 14.11 -5.20 31.97
C ARG A 27 15.10 -4.70 33.02
N PHE A 28 15.84 -3.64 32.73
CA PHE A 28 16.92 -3.16 33.59
C PHE A 28 16.49 -1.94 34.39
N ILE A 29 16.30 -2.10 35.69
CA ILE A 29 15.84 -1.04 36.58
C ILE A 29 17.01 -0.52 37.40
N ARG A 30 17.36 0.73 37.18
CA ARG A 30 18.37 1.45 37.97
C ARG A 30 17.72 2.08 39.20
N LYS A 31 18.27 1.80 40.39
CA LYS A 31 17.86 2.44 41.65
C LYS A 31 19.10 2.90 42.41
N ASN A 32 19.32 4.21 42.50
CA ASN A 32 20.51 4.78 43.16
C ASN A 32 21.82 4.16 42.67
N SER A 33 22.51 3.39 43.52
CA SER A 33 23.80 2.76 43.25
C SER A 33 23.70 1.27 42.88
N ILE A 34 22.51 0.81 42.43
CA ILE A 34 22.29 -0.57 41.97
C ILE A 34 21.60 -0.61 40.60
N LEU A 35 21.90 -1.66 39.84
CA LEU A 35 21.22 -2.06 38.63
C LEU A 35 20.54 -3.42 38.83
N VAL A 36 19.23 -3.47 38.72
CA VAL A 36 18.43 -4.69 38.84
C VAL A 36 18.14 -5.23 37.45
N ASP A 37 18.48 -6.49 37.20
CA ASP A 37 17.98 -7.26 36.07
C ASP A 37 16.73 -8.01 36.51
N THR A 38 15.55 -7.56 36.08
CA THR A 38 14.27 -8.14 36.52
C THR A 38 14.05 -9.56 36.01
N PHE A 39 14.80 -10.01 34.99
CA PHE A 39 14.65 -11.37 34.48
C PHE A 39 15.48 -12.36 35.26
N THR A 40 16.69 -12.01 35.67
CA THR A 40 17.53 -12.93 36.47
C THR A 40 17.38 -12.70 37.98
N ASN A 41 16.71 -11.61 38.39
CA ASN A 41 16.71 -11.11 39.77
C ASN A 41 18.12 -10.84 40.31
N LEU A 42 19.14 -10.77 39.45
CA LEU A 42 20.48 -10.35 39.80
C LEU A 42 20.48 -8.83 40.00
N VAL A 43 21.08 -8.41 41.10
CA VAL A 43 21.26 -7.02 41.45
C VAL A 43 22.75 -6.74 41.44
N TRP A 44 23.14 -5.84 40.57
CA TRP A 44 24.52 -5.45 40.37
C TRP A 44 24.81 -4.13 41.06
N GLU A 45 25.99 -4.04 41.64
CA GLU A 45 26.53 -2.78 42.12
C GLU A 45 26.77 -1.85 40.92
N ASP A 46 26.26 -0.61 41.00
CA ASP A 46 26.27 0.35 39.89
C ASP A 46 26.36 1.81 40.37
N TYR A 47 27.58 2.30 40.60
CA TYR A 47 27.80 3.67 41.05
C TYR A 47 27.58 4.70 39.93
N LYS A 48 26.94 5.82 40.27
CA LYS A 48 26.56 6.89 39.33
C LYS A 48 27.76 7.63 38.72
N ASN A 49 28.86 7.78 39.46
CA ASN A 49 30.10 8.35 38.94
C ASN A 49 31.31 7.83 39.74
N TRP A 50 32.51 8.07 39.20
CA TRP A 50 33.79 7.72 39.83
C TRP A 50 33.99 8.37 41.22
N GLN A 51 33.37 9.51 41.47
CA GLN A 51 33.56 10.31 42.68
C GLN A 51 32.73 9.77 43.87
N ASP A 52 31.52 9.26 43.61
CA ASP A 52 30.67 8.59 44.60
C ASP A 52 31.30 7.27 45.04
N TYR A 53 32.00 6.59 44.13
CA TYR A 53 32.85 5.44 44.43
C TYR A 53 34.08 5.83 45.29
N LYS A 54 34.79 6.92 44.96
CA LYS A 54 35.90 7.43 45.79
C LYS A 54 35.44 7.90 47.18
N LYS A 55 34.20 8.32 47.35
CA LYS A 55 33.64 8.65 48.67
C LYS A 55 33.34 7.41 49.51
N SER A 56 32.97 6.29 48.89
CA SER A 56 32.79 5.01 49.61
C SER A 56 34.12 4.35 49.98
N LYS A 57 35.19 4.59 49.21
CA LYS A 57 36.57 4.18 49.53
C LYS A 57 37.49 5.37 49.80
N LYS A 58 37.72 5.71 51.08
CA LYS A 58 38.76 6.68 51.48
C LYS A 58 40.11 6.30 50.85
N ASN A 59 40.66 7.19 49.99
CA ASN A 59 42.06 7.25 49.53
C ASN A 59 42.63 6.13 48.61
N THR A 60 42.16 6.01 47.37
CA THR A 60 43.04 5.57 46.25
C THR A 60 42.75 6.35 44.95
N VAL A 61 43.81 6.76 44.26
CA VAL A 61 43.75 7.67 43.08
C VAL A 61 43.67 6.91 41.74
N TYR A 62 43.85 5.60 41.72
CA TYR A 62 43.71 4.76 40.53
C TYR A 62 42.57 3.75 40.67
N ASP A 63 42.07 3.29 39.52
CA ASP A 63 41.07 2.24 39.33
C ASP A 63 41.10 1.21 40.48
N PRO A 64 40.01 0.99 41.21
CA PRO A 64 40.01 0.38 42.53
C PRO A 64 39.94 -1.11 42.32
N GLY A 65 41.04 -1.65 41.80
CA GLY A 65 41.25 -3.05 41.93
C GLY A 65 41.56 -3.39 43.37
N GLU A 66 41.19 -4.59 43.77
CA GLU A 66 41.85 -5.23 44.89
C GLU A 66 42.37 -6.58 44.40
N ASP A 67 43.25 -7.18 45.20
CA ASP A 67 43.49 -8.61 45.12
C ASP A 67 42.15 -9.38 45.32
N TRP A 68 42.14 -10.65 44.93
CA TRP A 68 40.92 -11.45 44.96
C TRP A 68 40.35 -11.62 46.38
N TYR A 69 41.19 -11.73 47.41
CA TYR A 69 40.73 -11.93 48.79
C TYR A 69 40.04 -10.68 49.33
N ASN A 70 40.64 -9.52 49.10
CA ASN A 70 40.09 -8.22 49.44
C ASN A 70 38.84 -7.90 48.64
N SER A 71 38.79 -8.29 47.36
CA SER A 71 37.60 -8.18 46.51
C SER A 71 36.44 -9.01 47.04
N LYS A 72 36.71 -10.26 47.43
CA LYS A 72 35.71 -11.16 47.99
C LYS A 72 35.17 -10.66 49.32
N ARG A 73 36.07 -10.23 50.22
CA ARG A 73 35.71 -9.62 51.50
C ARG A 73 34.88 -8.36 51.32
N TYR A 74 35.32 -7.45 50.44
CA TYR A 74 34.58 -6.24 50.10
C TYR A 74 33.14 -6.55 49.68
N CYS A 75 32.94 -7.49 48.75
CA CYS A 75 31.58 -7.86 48.35
C CYS A 75 30.78 -8.48 49.49
N ASN A 76 31.37 -9.37 50.29
CA ASN A 76 30.65 -10.01 51.41
C ASN A 76 30.24 -9.02 52.51
N ASP A 77 31.04 -7.98 52.73
CA ASP A 77 30.79 -6.95 53.76
C ASP A 77 29.90 -5.81 53.25
N LEU A 78 29.64 -5.75 51.94
CA LEU A 78 28.86 -4.70 51.30
C LEU A 78 27.42 -4.70 51.83
N LYS A 79 26.98 -3.55 52.34
CA LYS A 79 25.59 -3.29 52.75
C LYS A 79 25.03 -2.18 51.90
N LEU A 80 24.38 -2.56 50.80
CA LEU A 80 23.89 -1.62 49.80
C LEU A 80 22.41 -1.87 49.49
N HIS A 81 21.60 -0.81 49.52
CA HIS A 81 20.17 -0.84 49.21
C HIS A 81 19.38 -1.89 50.02
N GLY A 82 19.70 -2.02 51.32
CA GLY A 82 19.05 -2.97 52.23
C GLY A 82 19.43 -4.43 52.01
N LYS A 83 20.37 -4.73 51.09
CA LYS A 83 20.89 -6.07 50.84
C LYS A 83 22.23 -6.27 51.54
N ASN A 84 22.42 -7.45 52.12
CA ASN A 84 23.61 -7.88 52.87
C ASN A 84 24.19 -9.22 52.36
N ASN A 85 23.70 -9.74 51.23
CA ASN A 85 24.11 -10.99 50.62
C ASN A 85 24.90 -10.76 49.32
N TRP A 86 25.71 -9.71 49.31
CA TRP A 86 26.55 -9.35 48.18
C TRP A 86 27.74 -10.31 48.07
N ARG A 87 28.16 -10.60 46.84
CA ARG A 87 29.25 -11.54 46.55
C ARG A 87 29.94 -11.18 45.24
N LEU A 88 31.10 -11.77 45.01
CA LEU A 88 31.66 -11.83 43.66
C LEU A 88 30.72 -12.67 42.76
N PRO A 89 30.59 -12.30 41.47
CA PRO A 89 29.80 -13.06 40.52
C PRO A 89 30.44 -14.42 40.23
N SER A 90 29.62 -15.41 39.88
CA SER A 90 30.11 -16.64 39.28
C SER A 90 30.75 -16.33 37.92
N THR A 91 31.57 -17.23 37.39
CA THR A 91 32.20 -17.09 36.07
C THR A 91 31.11 -16.96 35.01
N GLN A 92 29.99 -17.67 35.19
CA GLN A 92 28.84 -17.64 34.30
C GLN A 92 28.08 -16.31 34.36
N GLU A 93 27.90 -15.77 35.57
CA GLU A 93 27.28 -14.45 35.78
C GLU A 93 28.15 -13.32 35.25
N ALA A 94 29.48 -13.44 35.38
CA ALA A 94 30.42 -12.49 34.80
C ALA A 94 30.37 -12.53 33.26
N LEU A 95 30.26 -13.73 32.65
CA LEU A 95 30.13 -13.89 31.19
C LEU A 95 28.83 -13.24 30.71
N TYR A 96 27.75 -13.48 31.44
CA TYR A 96 26.44 -12.89 31.22
C TYR A 96 26.49 -11.35 31.31
N LEU A 97 27.14 -10.81 32.35
CA LEU A 97 27.31 -9.39 32.55
C LEU A 97 28.00 -8.72 31.37
N ASP A 98 29.14 -9.26 30.91
CA ASP A 98 29.86 -8.67 29.79
C ASP A 98 29.02 -8.68 28.51
N LYS A 99 28.23 -9.73 28.29
CA LYS A 99 27.49 -9.86 27.03
C LYS A 99 26.21 -9.01 26.98
N TYR A 100 25.47 -8.89 28.08
CA TYR A 100 24.12 -8.31 28.05
C TYR A 100 23.90 -7.13 28.99
N VAL A 101 24.65 -7.03 30.08
CA VAL A 101 24.38 -6.04 31.14
C VAL A 101 25.35 -4.85 31.08
N LYS A 102 26.58 -5.05 30.60
CA LYS A 102 27.66 -4.04 30.71
C LYS A 102 27.28 -2.64 30.20
N ASN A 103 26.52 -2.58 29.12
CA ASN A 103 26.12 -1.31 28.49
C ASN A 103 24.93 -0.65 29.19
N LYS A 104 24.41 -1.25 30.27
CA LYS A 104 23.29 -0.74 31.07
C LYS A 104 23.74 -0.04 32.34
N PHE A 105 25.02 -0.14 32.71
CA PHE A 105 25.62 0.53 33.88
C PHE A 105 25.79 2.04 33.66
N SER A 106 25.77 2.85 34.73
CA SER A 106 25.85 4.33 34.63
C SER A 106 27.22 4.76 34.12
N TYR A 107 28.21 3.99 34.54
CA TYR A 107 29.59 4.20 34.19
C TYR A 107 30.09 2.95 33.47
N ILE A 108 30.17 3.06 32.15
CA ILE A 108 30.91 2.12 31.32
C ILE A 108 32.35 2.62 31.34
N THR A 109 33.21 1.99 32.13
CA THR A 109 34.64 2.28 32.14
C THR A 109 35.20 2.10 30.73
N PHE A 110 35.60 3.20 30.07
CA PHE A 110 36.39 3.14 28.85
C PHE A 110 37.74 2.47 29.18
N GLY A 111 37.98 1.28 28.64
CA GLY A 111 39.18 0.48 28.88
C GLY A 111 38.90 -0.81 29.64
N TYR A 112 39.09 -1.94 28.95
CA TYR A 112 39.17 -3.32 29.44
C TYR A 112 38.31 -3.66 30.67
N PRO A 113 36.99 -3.90 30.52
CA PRO A 113 36.17 -4.37 31.61
C PRO A 113 36.57 -5.82 31.91
N GLY A 114 37.18 -6.03 33.06
CA GLY A 114 37.30 -7.36 33.59
C GLY A 114 37.02 -7.40 35.06
N TYR A 115 36.39 -8.48 35.47
CA TYR A 115 35.78 -8.64 36.78
C TYR A 115 36.26 -9.95 37.39
N TRP A 116 36.55 -9.91 38.69
CA TRP A 116 36.80 -11.12 39.46
C TRP A 116 35.58 -12.02 39.49
N SER A 117 35.79 -13.33 39.28
CA SER A 117 34.78 -14.32 39.62
C SER A 117 34.97 -14.86 41.04
N SER A 118 33.92 -15.49 41.58
CA SER A 118 33.97 -16.18 42.86
C SER A 118 34.66 -17.56 42.79
N GLU A 119 34.79 -18.16 41.61
CA GLU A 119 35.42 -19.48 41.45
C GLU A 119 36.93 -19.42 41.31
N GLN A 120 37.59 -20.38 41.96
CA GLN A 120 39.03 -20.61 41.86
C GLN A 120 39.30 -21.69 40.81
N VAL A 121 40.45 -21.62 40.14
CA VAL A 121 40.87 -22.66 39.18
C VAL A 121 41.17 -23.97 39.90
N ASP A 122 41.88 -23.86 41.03
CA ASP A 122 42.10 -24.91 42.02
C ASP A 122 42.32 -24.22 43.38
N LYS A 123 41.79 -24.81 44.46
CA LYS A 123 41.98 -24.35 45.84
C LYS A 123 43.47 -24.28 46.24
N SER A 124 44.32 -25.11 45.63
CA SER A 124 45.78 -25.14 45.88
C SER A 124 46.56 -24.05 45.13
N THR A 125 45.96 -23.45 44.09
CA THR A 125 46.64 -22.46 43.24
C THR A 125 46.36 -21.03 43.67
N ALA A 126 47.32 -20.14 43.46
CA ALA A 126 47.11 -18.70 43.61
C ALA A 126 46.26 -18.10 42.46
N LYS A 127 45.43 -18.88 41.75
CA LYS A 127 44.85 -18.49 40.45
C LYS A 127 43.32 -18.47 40.43
N VAL A 128 42.73 -17.44 39.80
CA VAL A 128 41.27 -17.19 39.73
C VAL A 128 40.86 -16.86 38.30
N TYR A 129 39.61 -17.19 37.94
CA TYR A 129 39.01 -16.77 36.68
C TYR A 129 38.74 -15.26 36.66
N TYR A 130 39.22 -14.61 35.60
CA TYR A 130 39.08 -13.19 35.33
C TYR A 130 38.58 -13.05 33.90
N LEU A 131 37.42 -12.43 33.72
CA LEU A 131 36.89 -12.19 32.39
C LEU A 131 37.50 -10.94 31.80
N PHE A 132 37.84 -10.97 30.51
CA PHE A 132 38.44 -9.83 29.82
C PHE A 132 37.84 -9.68 28.43
N SER A 133 37.39 -8.46 28.12
CA SER A 133 36.93 -8.09 26.78
C SER A 133 38.00 -7.25 26.07
N LYS A 134 38.52 -7.74 24.95
CA LYS A 134 39.42 -6.99 24.05
C LYS A 134 38.56 -6.12 23.10
N PRO A 135 39.02 -4.91 22.72
CA PRO A 135 38.38 -4.16 21.65
C PRO A 135 38.29 -5.05 20.39
N LEU A 136 37.08 -5.29 19.90
CA LEU A 136 36.78 -6.02 18.65
C LEU A 136 37.08 -7.54 18.63
N LYS A 137 37.28 -8.23 19.78
CA LYS A 137 37.47 -9.70 19.83
C LYS A 137 36.53 -10.42 20.81
N LYS A 138 36.43 -11.76 20.66
CA LYS A 138 35.64 -12.70 21.48
C LYS A 138 36.02 -12.59 22.96
N LEU A 139 35.04 -12.73 23.85
CA LEU A 139 35.20 -12.77 25.31
C LEU A 139 36.17 -13.90 25.70
N GLU A 140 37.19 -13.59 26.51
CA GLU A 140 38.18 -14.56 26.98
C GLU A 140 38.07 -14.72 28.50
N ILE A 141 37.92 -15.96 28.97
CA ILE A 141 38.14 -16.31 30.38
C ILE A 141 39.65 -16.45 30.54
N ASN A 142 40.25 -15.61 31.37
CA ASN A 142 41.66 -15.63 31.66
C ASN A 142 41.90 -16.13 33.08
N ILE A 143 43.05 -16.76 33.30
CA ILE A 143 43.49 -17.17 34.62
C ILE A 143 44.48 -16.12 35.13
N ARG A 144 44.29 -15.61 36.34
CA ARG A 144 45.14 -14.57 36.94
C ARG A 144 45.51 -14.90 38.36
N ASP A 145 46.69 -14.44 38.77
CA ASP A 145 47.13 -14.58 40.15
C ASP A 145 46.27 -13.70 41.09
N LYS A 146 45.95 -14.25 42.26
CA LYS A 146 45.05 -13.68 43.27
C LYS A 146 45.53 -12.32 43.75
N GLU A 147 46.84 -12.07 43.71
CA GLU A 147 47.50 -10.84 44.16
C GLU A 147 47.40 -9.68 43.17
N ILE A 148 46.99 -9.94 41.93
CA ILE A 148 46.84 -8.88 40.94
C ILE A 148 45.67 -7.99 41.34
N VAL A 149 45.82 -6.69 41.19
CA VAL A 149 44.77 -5.70 41.48
C VAL A 149 43.83 -5.59 40.28
N ARG A 150 42.54 -5.93 40.45
CA ARG A 150 41.52 -5.81 39.37
C ARG A 150 40.18 -5.29 39.87
N ARG A 151 39.44 -4.62 38.97
CA ARG A 151 38.13 -4.05 39.22
C ARG A 151 37.18 -5.05 39.86
N ILE A 152 36.46 -4.56 40.86
CA ILE A 152 35.44 -5.30 41.58
C ILE A 152 34.08 -4.86 41.08
N ARG A 153 33.19 -5.83 40.87
CA ARG A 153 31.77 -5.57 40.74
C ARG A 153 31.03 -6.65 41.50
N CYS A 154 30.32 -6.25 42.54
CA CYS A 154 29.56 -7.19 43.36
C CYS A 154 28.19 -7.45 42.73
N VAL A 155 27.68 -8.65 42.99
CA VAL A 155 26.33 -9.08 42.63
C VAL A 155 25.61 -9.61 43.86
N SER A 156 24.30 -9.43 43.91
CA SER A 156 23.39 -10.01 44.90
C SER A 156 22.21 -10.66 44.18
N GLY A 157 21.67 -11.74 44.72
CA GLY A 157 20.53 -12.46 44.13
C GLY A 157 20.79 -13.97 44.03
N PRO A 158 19.99 -14.68 43.22
CA PRO A 158 20.20 -16.10 42.91
C PRO A 158 21.64 -16.35 42.41
N SER A 159 22.11 -17.59 42.52
CA SER A 159 23.37 -18.02 41.92
C SER A 159 23.08 -19.02 40.81
N TYR A 160 23.77 -18.87 39.68
CA TYR A 160 23.59 -19.74 38.53
C TYR A 160 24.80 -20.66 38.32
N THR A 161 24.52 -21.94 38.06
CA THR A 161 25.53 -22.99 37.89
C THR A 161 26.08 -23.05 36.46
N SER A 162 25.32 -22.56 35.48
CA SER A 162 25.70 -22.54 34.07
C SER A 162 25.14 -21.31 33.36
N TYR A 163 25.77 -20.93 32.24
CA TYR A 163 25.22 -19.91 31.35
C TYR A 163 23.87 -20.32 30.74
N ASP A 164 23.66 -21.61 30.47
CA ASP A 164 22.40 -22.12 29.93
C ASP A 164 21.25 -21.97 30.93
N GLU A 165 21.52 -22.11 32.24
CA GLU A 165 20.55 -21.83 33.29
C GLU A 165 20.12 -20.35 33.28
N ILE A 166 21.09 -19.43 33.19
CA ILE A 166 20.81 -17.99 33.05
C ILE A 166 19.94 -17.74 31.81
N LYS A 167 20.31 -18.32 30.67
CA LYS A 167 19.57 -18.17 29.41
C LYS A 167 18.13 -18.69 29.54
N LYS A 168 17.93 -19.88 30.10
CA LYS A 168 16.59 -20.45 30.31
C LYS A 168 15.70 -19.55 31.17
N VAL A 169 16.24 -18.99 32.25
CA VAL A 169 15.50 -18.06 33.11
C VAL A 169 15.17 -16.76 32.37
N ILE A 170 16.10 -16.23 31.58
CA ILE A 170 15.87 -15.04 30.74
C ILE A 170 14.77 -15.29 29.72
N ASP A 171 14.84 -16.40 28.97
CA ASP A 171 13.90 -16.71 27.91
C ASP A 171 12.49 -16.90 28.48
N LYS A 172 12.35 -17.65 29.59
CA LYS A 172 11.09 -17.80 30.31
C LYS A 172 10.51 -16.46 30.78
N ASN A 173 11.30 -15.67 31.50
CA ASN A 173 10.81 -14.41 32.09
C ASN A 173 10.55 -13.34 31.03
N ARG A 174 11.28 -13.38 29.91
CA ARG A 174 11.00 -12.57 28.72
C ARG A 174 9.64 -12.92 28.14
N GLU A 175 9.35 -14.20 27.93
CA GLU A 175 8.07 -14.65 27.40
C GLU A 175 6.91 -14.24 28.33
N GLU A 176 7.05 -14.45 29.64
CA GLU A 176 6.07 -14.02 30.63
C GLU A 176 5.86 -12.50 30.61
N ALA A 177 6.93 -11.70 30.50
CA ALA A 177 6.84 -10.25 30.43
C ALA A 177 6.17 -9.76 29.14
N ILE A 178 6.48 -10.38 27.99
CA ILE A 178 5.82 -10.09 26.72
C ILE A 178 4.33 -10.40 26.82
N ASN A 179 3.96 -11.59 27.30
CA ASN A 179 2.57 -12.00 27.44
C ASN A 179 1.79 -11.09 28.39
N LYS A 180 2.39 -10.72 29.53
CA LYS A 180 1.81 -9.75 30.45
C LYS A 180 1.57 -8.40 29.77
N LYS A 181 2.57 -7.86 29.09
CA LYS A 181 2.47 -6.56 28.42
C LYS A 181 1.42 -6.57 27.30
N LEU A 182 1.35 -7.65 26.51
CA LEU A 182 0.31 -7.83 25.50
C LEU A 182 -1.08 -7.89 26.13
N ASN A 183 -1.26 -8.60 27.24
CA ASN A 183 -2.54 -8.63 27.96
C ASN A 183 -2.93 -7.26 28.53
N ASP A 184 -1.98 -6.49 29.04
CA ASP A 184 -2.21 -5.12 29.52
C ASP A 184 -2.65 -4.21 28.37
N TYR A 185 -1.98 -4.30 27.22
CA TYR A 185 -2.41 -3.60 26.00
C TYR A 185 -3.80 -4.02 25.55
N TYR A 186 -4.07 -5.32 25.49
CA TYR A 186 -5.37 -5.82 25.06
C TYR A 186 -6.49 -5.36 26.00
N THR A 187 -6.25 -5.37 27.31
CA THR A 187 -7.19 -4.86 28.31
C THR A 187 -7.46 -3.36 28.11
N LYS A 188 -6.43 -2.58 27.81
CA LYS A 188 -6.58 -1.16 27.48
C LYS A 188 -7.42 -0.96 26.22
N LEU A 189 -7.12 -1.70 25.16
CA LEU A 189 -7.85 -1.65 23.89
C LEU A 189 -9.32 -2.03 24.07
N GLN A 190 -9.64 -3.05 24.88
CA GLN A 190 -11.02 -3.43 25.17
C GLN A 190 -11.80 -2.38 25.97
N LYS A 191 -11.12 -1.54 26.76
CA LYS A 191 -11.77 -0.42 27.47
C LYS A 191 -12.11 0.74 26.54
N GLU A 192 -11.23 1.03 25.59
CA GLU A 192 -11.45 2.09 24.59
C GLU A 192 -12.40 1.62 23.47
N ASP A 193 -12.35 0.32 23.12
CA ASP A 193 -13.17 -0.41 22.15
C ASP A 193 -13.41 0.35 20.82
N SER A 194 -12.36 1.01 20.33
CA SER A 194 -12.45 1.83 19.13
C SER A 194 -11.61 1.26 17.99
N ILE A 195 -12.14 1.34 16.77
CA ILE A 195 -11.46 0.90 15.54
C ILE A 195 -10.06 1.51 15.45
N LYS A 196 -9.96 2.84 15.63
CA LYS A 196 -8.70 3.60 15.52
C LYS A 196 -7.59 3.06 16.41
N GLU A 197 -7.90 2.72 17.65
CA GLU A 197 -6.90 2.25 18.62
C GLU A 197 -6.45 0.82 18.28
N TYR A 198 -7.37 -0.06 17.90
CA TYR A 198 -7.03 -1.40 17.42
C TYR A 198 -6.16 -1.35 16.15
N GLU A 199 -6.49 -0.50 15.16
CA GLU A 199 -5.68 -0.33 13.95
C GLU A 199 -4.28 0.22 14.26
N SER A 200 -4.20 1.19 15.16
CA SER A 200 -2.94 1.78 15.60
C SER A 200 -2.04 0.73 16.26
N PHE A 201 -2.64 -0.16 17.05
CA PHE A 201 -1.94 -1.30 17.64
C PHE A 201 -1.39 -2.26 16.57
N LEU A 202 -2.23 -2.72 15.64
CA LEU A 202 -1.80 -3.65 14.58
C LEU A 202 -0.71 -3.06 13.69
N LYS A 203 -0.78 -1.74 13.43
CA LYS A 203 0.26 -1.02 12.67
C LYS A 203 1.59 -0.98 13.43
N LYS A 204 1.54 -0.74 14.75
CA LYS A 204 2.74 -0.68 15.60
C LYS A 204 3.34 -2.07 15.83
N TYR A 205 2.50 -3.07 16.05
CA TYR A 205 2.89 -4.44 16.36
C TYR A 205 2.25 -5.44 15.36
N PRO A 206 2.80 -5.55 14.14
CA PRO A 206 2.18 -6.32 13.06
C PRO A 206 2.16 -7.83 13.29
N LYS A 207 2.94 -8.34 14.25
CA LYS A 207 3.02 -9.77 14.57
C LYS A 207 3.05 -9.97 16.08
N THR A 208 1.90 -10.28 16.68
CA THR A 208 1.79 -10.67 18.10
C THR A 208 0.79 -11.81 18.28
N SER A 209 0.85 -12.49 19.42
CA SER A 209 -0.07 -13.57 19.78
C SER A 209 -1.52 -13.10 19.99
N ILE A 210 -1.76 -11.80 20.16
CA ILE A 210 -3.11 -11.23 20.34
C ILE A 210 -3.70 -10.64 19.06
N ASN A 211 -2.95 -10.60 17.96
CA ASN A 211 -3.42 -9.99 16.70
C ASN A 211 -4.69 -10.67 16.18
N GLU A 212 -4.79 -12.00 16.25
CA GLU A 212 -6.00 -12.72 15.82
C GLU A 212 -7.24 -12.29 16.62
N LYS A 213 -7.10 -12.08 17.94
CA LYS A 213 -8.18 -11.60 18.81
C LYS A 213 -8.59 -10.17 18.45
N ILE A 214 -7.61 -9.30 18.22
CA ILE A 214 -7.83 -7.91 17.81
C ILE A 214 -8.51 -7.85 16.44
N GLU A 215 -8.03 -8.61 15.46
CA GLU A 215 -8.62 -8.68 14.12
C GLU A 215 -10.06 -9.19 14.16
N LYS A 216 -10.35 -10.20 15.00
CA LYS A 216 -11.71 -10.67 15.22
C LYS A 216 -12.60 -9.56 15.77
N ARG A 217 -12.16 -8.84 16.81
CA ARG A 217 -12.93 -7.73 17.38
C ARG A 217 -13.11 -6.58 16.38
N LEU A 218 -12.08 -6.23 15.64
CA LEU A 218 -12.15 -5.23 14.57
C LEU A 218 -13.20 -5.60 13.52
N LYS A 219 -13.26 -6.85 13.08
CA LYS A 219 -14.29 -7.33 12.14
C LYS A 219 -15.71 -7.14 12.69
N GLU A 220 -15.93 -7.39 13.98
CA GLU A 220 -17.22 -7.16 14.64
C GLU A 220 -17.58 -5.67 14.67
N LEU A 221 -16.64 -4.80 15.09
CA LEU A 221 -16.85 -3.34 15.11
C LEU A 221 -17.15 -2.81 13.72
N TYR A 222 -16.40 -3.26 12.72
CA TYR A 222 -16.62 -2.89 11.33
C TYR A 222 -17.97 -3.38 10.78
N SER A 223 -18.39 -4.60 11.13
CA SER A 223 -19.72 -5.09 10.78
C SER A 223 -20.83 -4.21 11.36
N ASN A 224 -20.67 -3.75 12.60
CA ASN A 224 -21.63 -2.86 13.25
C ASN A 224 -21.65 -1.47 12.59
N GLU A 225 -20.50 -0.93 12.22
CA GLU A 225 -20.42 0.35 11.51
C GLU A 225 -21.10 0.27 10.15
N ILE A 226 -20.85 -0.79 9.38
CA ILE A 226 -21.54 -1.02 8.10
C ILE A 226 -23.05 -1.12 8.32
N LYS A 227 -23.52 -1.85 9.35
CA LYS A 227 -24.95 -1.93 9.68
C LYS A 227 -25.55 -0.56 9.99
N LYS A 228 -24.81 0.30 10.69
CA LYS A 228 -25.25 1.67 10.99
C LYS A 228 -25.38 2.49 9.71
N LEU A 229 -24.35 2.50 8.87
CA LEU A 229 -24.37 3.22 7.59
C LEU A 229 -25.51 2.74 6.68
N LYS A 230 -25.78 1.42 6.67
CA LYS A 230 -26.90 0.81 5.93
C LYS A 230 -28.29 1.18 6.43
N LYS A 231 -28.45 1.79 7.60
CA LYS A 231 -29.76 2.30 8.04
C LYS A 231 -30.19 3.52 7.24
N GLU A 232 -29.23 4.38 6.91
CA GLU A 232 -29.46 5.57 6.07
C GLU A 232 -29.31 5.20 4.59
N ASN A 233 -28.31 4.36 4.26
CA ASN A 233 -28.07 3.78 2.94
C ASN A 233 -28.05 4.80 1.78
N THR A 234 -27.42 5.94 2.00
CA THR A 234 -27.22 7.01 1.01
C THR A 234 -25.77 7.09 0.59
N ILE A 235 -25.50 7.62 -0.61
CA ILE A 235 -24.11 7.77 -1.08
C ILE A 235 -23.36 8.76 -0.19
N ILE A 236 -24.00 9.86 0.22
CA ILE A 236 -23.37 10.88 1.08
C ILE A 236 -22.90 10.29 2.42
N VAL A 237 -23.69 9.44 3.06
CA VAL A 237 -23.30 8.83 4.35
C VAL A 237 -22.08 7.94 4.20
N TYR A 238 -22.02 7.14 3.14
CA TYR A 238 -20.85 6.33 2.83
C TYR A 238 -19.63 7.19 2.48
N GLU A 239 -19.82 8.28 1.74
CA GLU A 239 -18.75 9.22 1.36
C GLU A 239 -18.15 9.95 2.56
N ASP A 240 -19.00 10.44 3.46
CA ASP A 240 -18.56 11.10 4.69
C ASP A 240 -17.77 10.12 5.57
N PHE A 241 -18.22 8.87 5.65
CA PHE A 241 -17.46 7.81 6.32
C PHE A 241 -16.06 7.64 5.68
N LEU A 242 -15.97 7.49 4.36
CA LEU A 242 -14.70 7.30 3.65
C LEU A 242 -13.77 8.52 3.76
N LYS A 243 -14.33 9.73 3.76
CA LYS A 243 -13.58 10.98 3.94
C LYS A 243 -12.97 11.08 5.33
N ASN A 244 -13.73 10.71 6.35
CA ASN A 244 -13.28 10.74 7.75
C ASN A 244 -12.38 9.54 8.09
N ASN A 245 -12.45 8.45 7.32
CA ASN A 245 -11.69 7.22 7.56
C ASN A 245 -10.96 6.72 6.29
N PRO A 246 -10.03 7.51 5.72
CA PRO A 246 -9.46 7.25 4.39
C PRO A 246 -8.64 5.95 4.28
N ASN A 247 -8.15 5.45 5.41
CA ASN A 247 -7.33 4.23 5.53
C ASN A 247 -8.11 3.05 6.13
N SER A 248 -9.43 3.15 6.26
CA SER A 248 -10.25 2.09 6.86
C SER A 248 -10.14 0.78 6.08
N PHE A 249 -10.02 -0.34 6.80
CA PHE A 249 -9.99 -1.68 6.22
C PHE A 249 -11.28 -2.05 5.46
N ILE A 250 -12.42 -1.42 5.77
CA ILE A 250 -13.69 -1.67 5.08
C ILE A 250 -13.93 -0.74 3.89
N LYS A 251 -12.95 0.08 3.51
CA LYS A 251 -13.09 1.02 2.38
C LYS A 251 -13.64 0.33 1.14
N ASP A 252 -13.09 -0.82 0.78
CA ASP A 252 -13.53 -1.56 -0.41
C ASP A 252 -14.99 -2.03 -0.27
N ASP A 253 -15.40 -2.49 0.90
CA ASP A 253 -16.80 -2.90 1.15
C ASP A 253 -17.76 -1.72 1.07
N ILE A 254 -17.38 -0.55 1.60
CA ILE A 254 -18.17 0.67 1.45
C ILE A 254 -18.28 1.09 -0.02
N THR A 255 -17.19 1.02 -0.80
CA THR A 255 -17.28 1.32 -2.25
C THR A 255 -18.18 0.33 -2.99
N LYS A 256 -18.25 -0.94 -2.57
CA LYS A 256 -19.19 -1.91 -3.12
C LYS A 256 -20.65 -1.54 -2.79
N GLU A 257 -20.93 -1.07 -1.58
CA GLU A 257 -22.29 -0.61 -1.22
C GLU A 257 -22.67 0.64 -2.03
N ILE A 258 -21.76 1.61 -2.21
CA ILE A 258 -21.97 2.75 -3.11
C ILE A 258 -22.27 2.28 -4.54
N TYR A 259 -21.51 1.31 -5.05
CA TYR A 259 -21.75 0.76 -6.39
C TYR A 259 -23.13 0.12 -6.53
N LYS A 260 -23.67 -0.51 -5.48
CA LYS A 260 -25.03 -1.06 -5.51
C LYS A 260 -26.06 0.06 -5.69
N LEU A 261 -25.93 1.16 -4.96
CA LEU A 261 -26.80 2.32 -5.11
C LEU A 261 -26.72 2.92 -6.52
N VAL A 262 -25.50 3.09 -7.05
CA VAL A 262 -25.28 3.54 -8.43
C VAL A 262 -25.95 2.59 -9.44
N LYS A 263 -25.88 1.28 -9.18
CA LYS A 263 -26.49 0.25 -10.03
C LYS A 263 -28.02 0.24 -9.94
N GLU A 264 -28.61 0.58 -8.79
CA GLU A 264 -30.07 0.72 -8.64
C GLU A 264 -30.60 1.85 -9.53
N GLU A 265 -29.87 2.95 -9.63
CA GLU A 265 -30.21 4.08 -10.50
C GLU A 265 -29.94 3.85 -11.99
N ASP A 266 -29.11 2.84 -12.31
CA ASP A 266 -28.80 2.29 -13.63
C ASP A 266 -28.68 3.31 -14.78
N ASN A 267 -27.90 4.37 -14.57
CA ASN A 267 -27.71 5.43 -15.57
C ASN A 267 -26.23 5.73 -15.82
N ILE A 268 -25.93 6.23 -17.02
CA ILE A 268 -24.54 6.48 -17.45
C ILE A 268 -23.83 7.45 -16.51
N ALA A 269 -24.50 8.52 -16.08
CA ALA A 269 -23.92 9.57 -15.26
C ALA A 269 -23.47 9.04 -13.88
N GLY A 270 -24.27 8.20 -13.23
CA GLY A 270 -23.95 7.57 -11.94
C GLY A 270 -22.76 6.63 -12.06
N TYR A 271 -22.73 5.78 -13.08
CA TYR A 271 -21.57 4.91 -13.33
C TYR A 271 -20.31 5.73 -13.65
N GLU A 272 -20.42 6.80 -14.45
CA GLU A 272 -19.29 7.67 -14.75
C GLU A 272 -18.77 8.37 -13.49
N TRP A 273 -19.66 8.90 -12.65
CA TRP A 273 -19.31 9.46 -11.36
C TRP A 273 -18.56 8.43 -10.49
N TYR A 274 -19.06 7.19 -10.42
CA TYR A 274 -18.44 6.11 -9.67
C TYR A 274 -17.03 5.79 -10.17
N VAL A 275 -16.85 5.61 -11.48
CA VAL A 275 -15.55 5.26 -12.06
C VAL A 275 -14.54 6.41 -11.89
N ASN A 276 -14.98 7.66 -12.00
CA ASN A 276 -14.13 8.83 -11.76
C ASN A 276 -13.61 8.85 -10.32
N LYS A 277 -14.48 8.61 -9.34
CA LYS A 277 -14.15 8.73 -7.92
C LYS A 277 -13.47 7.48 -7.35
N TYR A 278 -13.88 6.31 -7.83
CA TYR A 278 -13.47 4.99 -7.34
C TYR A 278 -12.77 4.15 -8.40
N SER A 279 -11.95 4.77 -9.23
CA SER A 279 -11.22 4.11 -10.35
C SER A 279 -10.39 2.87 -9.96
N LYS A 280 -10.01 2.73 -8.68
CA LYS A 280 -9.27 1.57 -8.15
C LYS A 280 -10.16 0.47 -7.56
N SER A 281 -11.47 0.71 -7.43
CA SER A 281 -12.40 -0.28 -6.87
C SER A 281 -12.52 -1.49 -7.80
N SER A 282 -12.74 -2.67 -7.20
CA SER A 282 -13.04 -3.90 -7.92
C SER A 282 -14.22 -3.78 -8.89
N ASN A 283 -15.17 -2.87 -8.63
CA ASN A 283 -16.37 -2.71 -9.44
C ASN A 283 -16.24 -1.66 -10.55
N ALA A 284 -15.12 -0.92 -10.63
CA ALA A 284 -14.94 0.10 -11.66
C ALA A 284 -15.03 -0.47 -13.09
N LYS A 285 -14.52 -1.68 -13.31
CA LYS A 285 -14.64 -2.37 -14.60
C LYS A 285 -16.10 -2.69 -14.93
N GLN A 286 -16.87 -3.17 -13.96
CA GLN A 286 -18.29 -3.48 -14.16
C GLN A 286 -19.11 -2.23 -14.47
N ALA A 287 -18.84 -1.11 -13.79
CA ALA A 287 -19.47 0.18 -14.09
C ALA A 287 -19.20 0.62 -15.54
N ILE A 288 -17.96 0.47 -16.03
CA ILE A 288 -17.63 0.75 -17.44
C ILE A 288 -18.41 -0.14 -18.40
N GLU A 289 -18.50 -1.44 -18.10
CA GLU A 289 -19.26 -2.38 -18.94
C GLU A 289 -20.75 -1.99 -19.01
N GLN A 290 -21.32 -1.48 -17.92
CA GLN A 290 -22.70 -0.98 -17.94
C GLN A 290 -22.86 0.32 -18.71
N ILE A 291 -21.92 1.26 -18.61
CA ILE A 291 -21.89 2.47 -19.44
C ILE A 291 -21.95 2.09 -20.92
N HIS A 292 -21.08 1.17 -21.35
CA HIS A 292 -21.04 0.71 -22.74
C HIS A 292 -22.35 0.08 -23.17
N LYS A 293 -22.94 -0.77 -22.31
CA LYS A 293 -24.21 -1.43 -22.58
C LYS A 293 -25.34 -0.42 -22.76
N LEU A 294 -25.52 0.51 -21.82
CA LEU A 294 -26.59 1.51 -21.86
C LEU A 294 -26.46 2.43 -23.09
N ALA A 295 -25.24 2.92 -23.35
CA ALA A 295 -25.00 3.78 -24.51
C ALA A 295 -25.23 3.07 -25.84
N PHE A 296 -24.92 1.77 -25.93
CA PHE A 296 -25.15 0.99 -27.15
C PHE A 296 -26.64 0.69 -27.36
N GLU A 297 -27.37 0.35 -26.29
CA GLU A 297 -28.83 0.14 -26.38
C GLU A 297 -29.54 1.42 -26.81
N GLU A 298 -29.17 2.59 -26.27
CA GLU A 298 -29.72 3.87 -26.74
C GLU A 298 -29.38 4.13 -28.23
N ALA A 299 -28.16 3.83 -28.65
CA ALA A 299 -27.77 3.98 -30.05
C ALA A 299 -28.61 3.09 -30.98
N LYS A 300 -28.97 1.88 -30.54
CA LYS A 300 -29.89 0.96 -31.22
C LYS A 300 -31.33 1.46 -31.22
N ASP A 301 -31.79 2.07 -30.13
CA ASP A 301 -33.15 2.60 -30.04
C ASP A 301 -33.34 3.82 -30.94
N ILE A 302 -32.30 4.65 -31.09
CA ILE A 302 -32.30 5.78 -32.03
C ILE A 302 -32.16 5.30 -33.49
N ASP A 303 -31.39 4.22 -33.69
CA ASP A 303 -31.16 3.51 -34.97
C ASP A 303 -30.79 4.42 -36.14
N THR A 304 -29.74 5.24 -35.98
CA THR A 304 -29.21 6.06 -37.07
C THR A 304 -27.71 5.87 -37.23
N ILE A 305 -27.18 6.17 -38.42
CA ILE A 305 -25.73 6.20 -38.66
C ILE A 305 -25.03 7.09 -37.63
N SER A 306 -25.64 8.24 -37.31
CA SER A 306 -25.09 9.19 -36.35
C SER A 306 -25.10 8.66 -34.91
N SER A 307 -26.13 7.93 -34.47
CA SER A 307 -26.17 7.35 -33.11
C SER A 307 -25.13 6.25 -32.92
N TYR A 308 -24.97 5.35 -33.89
CA TYR A 308 -23.91 4.34 -33.87
C TYR A 308 -22.51 4.96 -33.96
N ASN A 309 -22.32 5.99 -34.79
CA ASN A 309 -21.06 6.71 -34.87
C ASN A 309 -20.70 7.40 -33.55
N THR A 310 -21.68 8.06 -32.93
CA THR A 310 -21.55 8.69 -31.60
C THR A 310 -21.08 7.67 -30.56
N PHE A 311 -21.67 6.47 -30.56
CA PHE A 311 -21.26 5.38 -29.69
C PHE A 311 -19.80 4.95 -29.95
N ILE A 312 -19.42 4.75 -31.22
CA ILE A 312 -18.06 4.30 -31.58
C ILE A 312 -17.01 5.38 -31.25
N PHE A 313 -17.32 6.66 -31.43
CA PHE A 313 -16.46 7.78 -31.06
C PHE A 313 -16.23 7.84 -29.54
N SER A 314 -17.30 7.65 -28.77
CA SER A 314 -17.29 7.76 -27.31
C SER A 314 -16.70 6.53 -26.62
N TYR A 315 -16.87 5.35 -27.23
CA TYR A 315 -16.48 4.07 -26.63
C TYR A 315 -15.72 3.16 -27.59
N PRO A 316 -14.60 3.59 -28.20
CA PRO A 316 -13.87 2.79 -29.20
C PRO A 316 -13.24 1.50 -28.64
N LEU A 317 -13.22 1.34 -27.32
CA LEU A 317 -12.71 0.15 -26.62
C LEU A 317 -13.84 -0.78 -26.12
N SER A 318 -15.10 -0.45 -26.38
CA SER A 318 -16.24 -1.29 -26.01
C SER A 318 -16.26 -2.61 -26.82
N LYS A 319 -16.81 -3.67 -26.23
CA LYS A 319 -17.03 -4.96 -26.93
C LYS A 319 -18.14 -4.87 -27.98
N GLU A 320 -19.07 -3.93 -27.82
CA GLU A 320 -20.19 -3.66 -28.71
C GLU A 320 -19.79 -2.86 -29.97
N VAL A 321 -18.58 -2.28 -30.02
CA VAL A 321 -18.09 -1.49 -31.18
C VAL A 321 -18.22 -2.25 -32.50
N LYS A 322 -17.89 -3.55 -32.51
CA LYS A 322 -18.03 -4.37 -33.73
C LYS A 322 -19.47 -4.42 -34.23
N GLN A 323 -20.42 -4.53 -33.31
CA GLN A 323 -21.84 -4.61 -33.64
C GLN A 323 -22.39 -3.24 -34.08
N ALA A 324 -22.05 -2.17 -33.36
CA ALA A 324 -22.40 -0.79 -33.74
C ALA A 324 -21.84 -0.44 -35.13
N ASN A 325 -20.59 -0.82 -35.40
CA ASN A 325 -19.93 -0.56 -36.68
C ASN A 325 -20.62 -1.31 -37.82
N LYS A 326 -21.05 -2.55 -37.58
CA LYS A 326 -21.82 -3.33 -38.56
C LYS A 326 -23.17 -2.68 -38.85
N LYS A 327 -23.92 -2.27 -37.82
CA LYS A 327 -25.23 -1.63 -37.98
C LYS A 327 -25.15 -0.30 -38.73
N ALA A 328 -24.18 0.52 -38.39
CA ALA A 328 -23.89 1.74 -39.13
C ALA A 328 -23.55 1.45 -40.60
N ASN A 329 -22.75 0.40 -40.89
CA ASN A 329 -22.43 0.01 -42.26
C ASN A 329 -23.67 -0.40 -43.08
N GLU A 330 -24.60 -1.13 -42.44
CA GLU A 330 -25.86 -1.54 -43.08
C GLU A 330 -26.69 -0.31 -43.50
N LEU A 331 -26.83 0.66 -42.60
CA LEU A 331 -27.54 1.92 -42.87
C LEU A 331 -26.81 2.81 -43.89
N GLU A 332 -25.49 2.92 -43.81
CA GLU A 332 -24.69 3.67 -44.79
C GLU A 332 -24.79 3.05 -46.18
N ARG A 333 -24.78 1.72 -46.29
CA ARG A 333 -24.98 1.05 -47.57
C ARG A 333 -26.33 1.42 -48.16
N GLU A 334 -27.40 1.37 -47.36
CA GLU A 334 -28.72 1.80 -47.80
C GLU A 334 -28.72 3.28 -48.27
N GLU A 335 -28.14 4.20 -47.49
CA GLU A 335 -28.11 5.63 -47.83
C GLU A 335 -27.33 5.91 -49.12
N TYR A 336 -26.14 5.32 -49.25
CA TYR A 336 -25.21 5.66 -50.32
C TYR A 336 -25.35 4.78 -51.57
N THR A 337 -25.89 3.56 -51.48
CA THR A 337 -26.01 2.68 -52.66
C THR A 337 -27.44 2.59 -53.20
N SER A 338 -28.46 2.91 -52.40
CA SER A 338 -29.85 2.92 -52.89
C SER A 338 -30.04 4.01 -53.96
N LEU A 339 -30.35 3.61 -55.19
CA LEU A 339 -30.71 4.52 -56.29
C LEU A 339 -32.22 4.82 -56.35
N GLY A 340 -33.01 4.24 -55.43
CA GLY A 340 -34.46 4.36 -55.38
C GLY A 340 -35.18 3.79 -56.61
N LEU A 341 -36.46 4.15 -56.77
CA LEU A 341 -37.37 3.67 -57.84
C LEU A 341 -37.01 4.17 -59.25
N LEU A 342 -35.88 4.87 -59.44
CA LEU A 342 -35.44 5.47 -60.70
C LEU A 342 -34.06 4.97 -61.15
N SER A 343 -33.72 3.72 -60.85
CA SER A 343 -32.46 3.07 -61.26
C SER A 343 -32.27 2.96 -62.79
N PHE A 344 -33.26 3.37 -63.60
CA PHE A 344 -33.24 3.26 -65.06
C PHE A 344 -32.80 4.54 -65.80
N ILE A 345 -32.47 5.65 -65.11
CA ILE A 345 -32.04 6.91 -65.77
C ILE A 345 -30.76 7.48 -65.12
N GLY A 346 -29.64 7.46 -65.88
CA GLY A 346 -28.39 8.16 -65.54
C GLY A 346 -27.63 7.58 -64.34
N THR A 347 -27.52 6.26 -64.27
CA THR A 347 -27.00 5.49 -63.12
C THR A 347 -25.57 5.84 -62.73
N ASN A 348 -24.65 5.95 -63.68
CA ASN A 348 -23.22 6.11 -63.38
C ASN A 348 -22.88 7.48 -62.78
N GLU A 349 -23.50 8.56 -63.27
CA GLU A 349 -23.23 9.92 -62.74
C GLU A 349 -23.78 10.10 -61.32
N LYS A 350 -24.98 9.56 -61.04
CA LYS A 350 -25.57 9.60 -59.70
C LYS A 350 -24.79 8.74 -58.71
N LEU A 351 -24.35 7.57 -59.14
CA LEU A 351 -23.51 6.68 -58.33
C LEU A 351 -22.17 7.35 -57.99
N ASP A 352 -21.51 7.98 -58.97
CA ASP A 352 -20.26 8.73 -58.76
C ASP A 352 -20.45 9.93 -57.81
N ARG A 353 -21.58 10.65 -57.89
CA ARG A 353 -21.93 11.70 -56.91
C ARG A 353 -22.07 11.15 -55.49
N LYS A 354 -22.72 9.99 -55.32
CA LYS A 354 -22.86 9.35 -54.00
C LYS A 354 -21.51 8.84 -53.48
N ALA A 355 -20.67 8.26 -54.33
CA ALA A 355 -19.29 7.88 -53.99
C ALA A 355 -18.48 9.10 -53.51
N ARG A 356 -18.55 10.22 -54.24
CA ARG A 356 -17.91 11.49 -53.83
C ARG A 356 -18.43 11.98 -52.49
N ALA A 357 -19.74 11.95 -52.26
CA ALA A 357 -20.34 12.38 -51.00
C ALA A 357 -19.85 11.52 -49.83
N LEU A 358 -19.84 10.19 -50.00
CA LEU A 358 -19.33 9.24 -49.01
C LEU A 358 -17.84 9.48 -48.71
N LEU A 359 -17.02 9.68 -49.76
CA LEU A 359 -15.59 9.99 -49.62
C LEU A 359 -15.36 11.30 -48.88
N ILE A 360 -16.10 12.36 -49.21
CA ILE A 360 -16.00 13.66 -48.52
C ILE A 360 -16.33 13.48 -47.03
N LYS A 361 -17.39 12.73 -46.71
CA LYS A 361 -17.76 12.46 -45.32
C LYS A 361 -16.70 11.65 -44.57
N ALA A 362 -16.15 10.61 -45.19
CA ALA A 362 -15.07 9.82 -44.62
C ALA A 362 -13.84 10.68 -44.31
N LYS A 363 -13.43 11.54 -45.25
CA LYS A 363 -12.32 12.48 -45.05
C LYS A 363 -12.59 13.52 -43.96
N GLN A 364 -13.82 14.03 -43.86
CA GLN A 364 -14.21 14.94 -42.78
C GLN A 364 -14.05 14.27 -41.41
N ILE A 365 -14.53 13.03 -41.26
CA ILE A 365 -14.40 12.26 -40.02
C ILE A 365 -12.93 11.95 -39.71
N GLU A 366 -12.14 11.61 -40.73
CA GLU A 366 -10.71 11.33 -40.56
C GLU A 366 -9.92 12.55 -40.08
N ARG A 367 -10.22 13.74 -40.61
CA ARG A 367 -9.53 14.99 -40.30
C ARG A 367 -10.00 15.65 -39.01
N TYR A 368 -11.24 15.41 -38.59
CA TYR A 368 -11.83 16.03 -37.41
C TYR A 368 -10.91 15.98 -36.16
N PRO A 369 -10.24 14.85 -35.82
CA PRO A 369 -9.30 14.83 -34.71
C PRO A 369 -8.10 15.76 -34.86
N LEU A 370 -7.58 15.93 -36.07
CA LEU A 370 -6.43 16.81 -36.33
C LEU A 370 -6.84 18.27 -36.22
N ASP A 371 -7.97 18.63 -36.83
CA ASP A 371 -8.48 20.00 -36.86
C ASP A 371 -8.86 20.51 -35.46
N ASN A 372 -9.21 19.59 -34.55
CA ASN A 372 -9.60 19.89 -33.17
C ASN A 372 -8.53 19.53 -32.13
N ASN A 373 -7.28 19.28 -32.53
CA ASN A 373 -6.17 18.93 -31.62
C ASN A 373 -6.48 17.75 -30.67
N ILE A 374 -7.23 16.77 -31.15
CA ILE A 374 -7.65 15.60 -30.39
C ILE A 374 -6.49 14.61 -30.28
N ASN A 375 -6.20 14.19 -29.04
CA ASN A 375 -5.12 13.25 -28.80
C ASN A 375 -5.35 11.90 -29.52
N HIS A 376 -4.25 11.21 -29.81
CA HIS A 376 -4.25 9.93 -30.53
C HIS A 376 -5.11 8.82 -29.86
N SER A 377 -5.35 8.92 -28.56
CA SER A 377 -6.18 7.97 -27.82
C SER A 377 -7.67 8.18 -28.03
N SER A 378 -8.09 9.43 -28.23
CA SER A 378 -9.49 9.80 -28.44
C SER A 378 -9.85 9.80 -29.94
N SER A 379 -8.84 9.77 -30.83
CA SER A 379 -9.06 9.65 -32.28
C SER A 379 -9.40 8.23 -32.75
N MET A 380 -9.36 7.22 -31.86
CA MET A 380 -9.53 5.81 -32.23
C MET A 380 -10.87 5.54 -32.90
N GLY A 381 -11.97 6.04 -32.33
CA GLY A 381 -13.32 5.86 -32.88
C GLY A 381 -13.47 6.49 -34.26
N TYR A 382 -12.92 7.69 -34.46
CA TYR A 382 -12.93 8.39 -35.75
C TYR A 382 -12.26 7.57 -36.85
N LYS A 383 -11.11 6.97 -36.55
CA LYS A 383 -10.40 6.12 -37.51
C LYS A 383 -11.16 4.82 -37.81
N ILE A 384 -11.89 4.24 -36.84
CA ILE A 384 -12.77 3.08 -37.07
C ILE A 384 -13.90 3.44 -38.05
N VAL A 385 -14.58 4.56 -37.83
CA VAL A 385 -15.68 5.00 -38.70
C VAL A 385 -15.19 5.37 -40.09
N ALA A 386 -14.10 6.15 -40.20
CA ALA A 386 -13.50 6.48 -41.51
C ALA A 386 -13.09 5.21 -42.27
N ASN A 387 -12.48 4.23 -41.60
CA ASN A 387 -12.09 2.96 -42.22
C ASN A 387 -13.31 2.21 -42.78
N ARG A 388 -14.40 2.11 -42.01
CA ARG A 388 -15.64 1.48 -42.47
C ARG A 388 -16.17 2.14 -43.75
N MET A 389 -16.18 3.47 -43.81
CA MET A 389 -16.66 4.20 -44.98
C MET A 389 -15.74 4.01 -46.20
N TYR A 390 -14.41 3.93 -45.98
CA TYR A 390 -13.46 3.60 -47.03
C TYR A 390 -13.59 2.14 -47.51
N GLU A 391 -13.94 1.20 -46.64
CA GLU A 391 -14.28 -0.18 -47.02
C GLU A 391 -15.56 -0.20 -47.87
N LEU A 392 -16.60 0.53 -47.47
CA LEU A 392 -17.83 0.65 -48.26
C LEU A 392 -17.57 1.25 -49.65
N LEU A 393 -16.69 2.26 -49.76
CA LEU A 393 -16.26 2.82 -51.05
C LEU A 393 -15.58 1.76 -51.94
N GLN A 394 -14.72 0.94 -51.36
CA GLN A 394 -14.02 -0.14 -52.06
C GLN A 394 -14.96 -1.27 -52.48
N GLU A 395 -16.00 -1.55 -51.70
CA GLU A 395 -16.92 -2.65 -51.98
C GLU A 395 -17.98 -2.28 -53.02
N GLU A 396 -18.55 -1.07 -52.93
CA GLU A 396 -19.76 -0.68 -53.68
C GLU A 396 -19.48 0.30 -54.83
N PHE A 397 -18.31 0.93 -54.87
CA PHE A 397 -17.96 1.99 -55.83
C PHE A 397 -16.59 1.77 -56.48
N THR A 398 -16.25 0.52 -56.78
CA THR A 398 -14.93 0.09 -57.31
C THR A 398 -14.50 0.83 -58.58
N GLU A 399 -15.42 1.11 -59.48
CA GLU A 399 -15.15 1.75 -60.78
C GLU A 399 -15.32 3.27 -60.77
N SER A 400 -15.70 3.86 -59.63
CA SER A 400 -15.86 5.32 -59.55
C SER A 400 -14.50 6.01 -59.55
N GLU A 401 -14.40 7.11 -60.29
CA GLU A 401 -13.16 7.88 -60.40
C GLU A 401 -12.71 8.42 -59.03
N ALA A 402 -13.66 8.77 -58.17
CA ALA A 402 -13.41 9.21 -56.81
C ALA A 402 -12.73 8.12 -55.95
N THR A 403 -13.21 6.88 -56.03
CA THR A 403 -12.62 5.74 -55.31
C THR A 403 -11.21 5.46 -55.82
N LEU A 404 -11.02 5.35 -57.14
CA LEU A 404 -9.70 5.05 -57.73
C LEU A 404 -8.63 6.08 -57.32
N ARG A 405 -8.94 7.38 -57.51
CA ARG A 405 -8.02 8.47 -57.13
C ARG A 405 -7.70 8.46 -55.63
N HIS A 406 -8.67 8.12 -54.78
CA HIS A 406 -8.43 8.07 -53.34
C HIS A 406 -7.54 6.89 -52.96
N LEU A 407 -7.81 5.69 -53.47
CA LEU A 407 -7.03 4.49 -53.13
C LEU A 407 -5.57 4.58 -53.58
N GLU A 408 -5.31 5.27 -54.69
CA GLU A 408 -3.96 5.53 -55.19
C GLU A 408 -3.22 6.62 -54.39
N SER A 409 -3.97 7.46 -53.67
CA SER A 409 -3.42 8.63 -52.98
C SER A 409 -2.48 8.24 -51.83
N GLN A 410 -1.47 9.08 -51.61
CA GLN A 410 -0.60 8.95 -50.44
C GLN A 410 -1.36 9.14 -49.13
N GLU A 411 -2.39 10.00 -49.12
CA GLU A 411 -3.29 10.23 -47.99
C GLU A 411 -3.92 8.91 -47.50
N PHE A 412 -4.43 8.08 -48.41
CA PHE A 412 -4.99 6.78 -48.06
C PHE A 412 -3.94 5.80 -47.51
N LYS A 413 -2.74 5.77 -48.10
CA LYS A 413 -1.64 4.91 -47.62
C LYS A 413 -1.21 5.29 -46.20
N ASP A 414 -1.13 6.59 -45.92
CA ASP A 414 -0.82 7.13 -44.59
C ASP A 414 -1.94 6.81 -43.60
N PHE A 415 -3.21 6.96 -44.00
CA PHE A 415 -4.35 6.55 -43.20
C PHE A 415 -4.28 5.07 -42.79
N VAL A 416 -4.04 4.16 -43.74
CA VAL A 416 -3.97 2.71 -43.47
C VAL A 416 -2.86 2.38 -42.47
N LYS A 417 -1.71 3.04 -42.58
CA LYS A 417 -0.60 2.89 -41.64
C LYS A 417 -1.00 3.33 -40.22
N ASP A 418 -1.63 4.50 -40.11
CA ASP A 418 -2.10 5.05 -38.85
C ASP A 418 -3.20 4.19 -38.22
N PHE A 419 -4.13 3.69 -39.03
CA PHE A 419 -5.21 2.82 -38.59
C PHE A 419 -4.68 1.51 -37.99
N ARG A 420 -3.71 0.86 -38.65
CA ARG A 420 -3.05 -0.34 -38.11
C ARG A 420 -2.38 -0.08 -36.76
N TYR A 421 -1.76 1.09 -36.59
CA TYR A 421 -1.16 1.49 -35.32
C TYR A 421 -2.22 1.69 -34.23
N VAL A 422 -3.33 2.36 -34.55
CA VAL A 422 -4.49 2.51 -33.65
C VAL A 422 -5.02 1.15 -33.19
N MET A 423 -5.27 0.22 -34.12
CA MET A 423 -5.82 -1.10 -33.78
C MET A 423 -4.88 -1.92 -32.88
N LYS A 424 -3.56 -1.84 -33.11
CA LYS A 424 -2.56 -2.46 -32.23
C LYS A 424 -2.60 -1.88 -30.82
N ASN A 425 -2.83 -0.57 -30.69
CA ASN A 425 -2.93 0.10 -29.40
C ASN A 425 -4.22 -0.21 -28.65
N ILE A 426 -5.35 -0.36 -29.37
CA ILE A 426 -6.61 -0.85 -28.79
C ILE A 426 -6.38 -2.22 -28.16
N GLN A 427 -5.80 -3.16 -28.90
CA GLN A 427 -5.54 -4.52 -28.41
C GLN A 427 -4.66 -4.53 -27.16
N ARG A 428 -3.61 -3.68 -27.13
CA ARG A 428 -2.75 -3.53 -25.94
C ARG A 428 -3.48 -2.94 -24.74
N THR A 429 -4.33 -1.95 -24.96
CA THR A 429 -5.06 -1.26 -23.88
C THR A 429 -6.08 -2.19 -23.24
N LEU A 430 -6.79 -3.01 -24.04
CA LEU A 430 -7.71 -4.02 -23.54
C LEU A 430 -7.04 -5.05 -22.62
N ASN A 431 -5.74 -5.31 -22.83
CA ASN A 431 -4.97 -6.24 -22.01
C ASN A 431 -4.46 -5.63 -20.67
N GLN A 432 -4.65 -4.32 -20.42
CA GLN A 432 -4.14 -3.64 -19.22
C GLN A 432 -5.26 -2.95 -18.41
N THR A 433 -5.76 -3.62 -17.37
CA THR A 433 -6.98 -3.23 -16.62
C THR A 433 -6.94 -1.81 -16.01
N ASN A 434 -5.83 -1.37 -15.41
CA ASN A 434 -5.75 -0.06 -14.75
C ASN A 434 -5.59 1.11 -15.74
N ASN A 435 -4.91 0.89 -16.86
CA ASN A 435 -4.76 1.90 -17.93
C ASN A 435 -6.05 2.03 -18.75
N TYR A 436 -6.78 0.92 -18.91
CA TYR A 436 -8.08 0.88 -19.55
C TYR A 436 -9.10 1.80 -18.85
N ILE A 437 -9.25 1.71 -17.52
CA ILE A 437 -10.26 2.47 -16.76
C ILE A 437 -10.08 3.99 -16.95
N LYS A 438 -8.87 4.52 -16.71
CA LYS A 438 -8.61 5.97 -16.84
C LYS A 438 -8.81 6.47 -18.27
N LYS A 439 -8.41 5.65 -19.25
CA LYS A 439 -8.47 6.01 -20.66
C LYS A 439 -9.91 6.02 -21.17
N VAL A 440 -10.72 5.02 -20.82
CA VAL A 440 -12.16 4.96 -21.18
C VAL A 440 -12.92 6.17 -20.69
N VAL A 441 -12.75 6.56 -19.42
CA VAL A 441 -13.43 7.74 -18.85
C VAL A 441 -13.08 9.02 -19.60
N SER A 442 -11.80 9.20 -19.96
CA SER A 442 -11.36 10.40 -20.69
C SER A 442 -11.90 10.46 -22.13
N ILE A 443 -12.07 9.31 -22.78
CA ILE A 443 -12.59 9.23 -24.15
C ILE A 443 -14.11 9.42 -24.15
N SER A 444 -14.84 8.79 -23.21
CA SER A 444 -16.30 8.91 -23.05
C SER A 444 -16.77 10.36 -23.01
N LYS A 445 -16.23 11.15 -22.06
CA LYS A 445 -16.62 12.56 -21.86
C LYS A 445 -16.46 13.39 -23.13
N ARG A 446 -15.33 13.23 -23.82
CA ARG A 446 -15.03 13.97 -25.03
C ARG A 446 -15.88 13.51 -26.22
N GLY A 447 -16.12 12.20 -26.33
CA GLY A 447 -16.94 11.63 -27.40
C GLY A 447 -18.32 12.25 -27.48
N PHE A 448 -19.02 12.46 -26.36
CA PHE A 448 -20.32 13.14 -26.35
C PHE A 448 -20.23 14.65 -26.59
N GLU A 449 -19.17 15.31 -26.12
CA GLU A 449 -18.94 16.73 -26.39
C GLU A 449 -18.73 17.01 -27.88
N ASP A 450 -18.03 16.11 -28.57
CA ASP A 450 -17.75 16.16 -30.01
C ASP A 450 -18.92 15.66 -30.85
N ALA A 451 -19.62 14.61 -30.38
CA ALA A 451 -20.73 13.98 -31.09
C ALA A 451 -22.06 14.76 -31.02
N LYS A 452 -21.99 16.09 -30.80
CA LYS A 452 -23.13 17.03 -30.93
C LYS A 452 -23.84 16.99 -32.29
N ALA A 453 -23.34 16.21 -33.25
CA ALA A 453 -24.01 15.88 -34.50
C ALA A 453 -25.33 15.11 -34.29
N ASP A 454 -25.43 14.24 -33.27
CA ASP A 454 -26.68 13.54 -32.94
C ASP A 454 -27.41 14.24 -31.79
N ARG A 455 -28.44 15.03 -32.13
CA ARG A 455 -29.24 15.76 -31.14
C ARG A 455 -29.94 14.81 -30.14
N LYS A 456 -30.28 13.58 -30.54
CA LYS A 456 -30.99 12.63 -29.67
C LYS A 456 -30.04 12.00 -28.66
N MET A 457 -28.87 11.52 -29.07
CA MET A 457 -27.83 11.02 -28.16
C MET A 457 -27.37 12.09 -27.18
N ALA A 458 -27.18 13.33 -27.65
CA ALA A 458 -26.79 14.45 -26.78
C ALA A 458 -27.89 14.78 -25.75
N ALA A 459 -29.16 14.76 -26.17
CA ALA A 459 -30.30 14.96 -25.27
C ALA A 459 -30.42 13.82 -24.25
N TYR A 460 -30.22 12.58 -24.67
CA TYR A 460 -30.18 11.41 -23.79
C TYR A 460 -29.10 11.57 -22.71
N TYR A 461 -27.85 11.83 -23.11
CA TYR A 461 -26.74 11.98 -22.16
C TYR A 461 -26.95 13.15 -21.19
N THR A 462 -27.50 14.26 -21.67
CA THR A 462 -27.89 15.41 -20.82
C THR A 462 -28.97 15.02 -19.80
N LYS A 463 -29.95 14.20 -20.21
CA LYS A 463 -30.98 13.68 -19.31
C LYS A 463 -30.38 12.77 -18.23
N GLN A 464 -29.47 11.86 -18.61
CA GLN A 464 -28.78 10.98 -17.65
C GLN A 464 -28.10 11.78 -16.53
N HIS A 465 -27.38 12.86 -16.86
CA HIS A 465 -26.74 13.72 -15.87
C HIS A 465 -27.73 14.46 -14.96
N ARG A 466 -28.80 15.01 -15.53
CA ARG A 466 -29.84 15.68 -14.73
C ARG A 466 -30.53 14.73 -13.76
N ASP A 467 -30.80 13.50 -14.19
CA ASP A 467 -31.46 12.50 -13.35
C ASP A 467 -30.52 12.06 -12.22
N TRP A 468 -29.22 11.90 -12.50
CA TRP A 468 -28.20 11.66 -11.48
C TRP A 468 -28.05 12.81 -10.48
N GLU A 469 -28.01 14.06 -10.94
CA GLU A 469 -27.96 15.24 -10.06
C GLU A 469 -29.18 15.29 -9.14
N LYS A 470 -30.38 15.04 -9.67
CA LYS A 470 -31.61 14.94 -8.87
C LYS A 470 -31.51 13.84 -7.84
N PHE A 471 -31.05 12.65 -8.21
CA PHE A 471 -30.84 11.54 -7.27
C PHE A 471 -29.92 11.97 -6.10
N MET A 472 -28.74 12.52 -6.43
CA MET A 472 -27.78 13.00 -5.43
C MET A 472 -28.32 14.17 -4.59
N HIS A 473 -29.29 14.93 -5.09
CA HIS A 473 -29.92 16.02 -4.36
C HIS A 473 -31.08 15.57 -3.47
N PHE A 474 -32.02 14.77 -3.98
CA PHE A 474 -33.24 14.38 -3.26
C PHE A 474 -32.99 13.25 -2.28
N ARG A 475 -32.32 12.17 -2.72
CA ARG A 475 -32.13 10.97 -1.91
C ARG A 475 -31.01 11.14 -0.89
N ASP A 476 -29.94 11.87 -1.22
CA ASP A 476 -28.80 11.98 -0.33
C ASP A 476 -28.81 13.19 0.63
N LYS A 477 -29.58 14.27 0.35
CA LYS A 477 -29.73 15.41 1.30
C LYS A 477 -30.94 15.29 2.24
N GLY A 478 -31.68 14.18 2.19
CA GLY A 478 -32.77 13.90 3.13
C GLY A 478 -34.03 14.76 2.94
N TYR A 479 -34.32 15.22 1.72
CA TYR A 479 -35.63 15.82 1.41
C TYR A 479 -36.61 14.71 1.03
N ASN A 480 -37.06 13.93 2.03
CA ASN A 480 -38.24 13.07 1.93
C ASN A 480 -39.28 13.53 2.95
#